data_AF-A0AAD9Z5A5-F1
#
_entry.id   AF-A0AAD9Z5A5-F1
#
_cell.length_a   1.000
_cell.length_b   1.000
_cell.length_c   1.000
_cell.angle_alpha   90.00
_cell.angle_beta   90.00
_cell.angle_gamma   90.00
#
_symmetry.space_group_name_H-M   'P 1'
#
loop_
_entity.id
_entity.type
_entity.pdbx_description
1 polymer ?
#
loop_
_entity_poly.entity_id
_entity_poly.type
_entity_poly.pdbx_seq_one_letter_code
_entity_poly.pdbx_strand_id
1 'polypeptide(L)'
;MGLSFFPAALWAGALTPVLSTKASTEQLALPDFSNITFVEVDIGSTSHSINTEKGIFTYLPELDLQGLILNAAQGASSRNSSTISHAKLDKTGFVYLNRSYGVGASVGLVDNLGSAVSSYKYNETGFHALPSCIYNDTSEWQLDEFPPQEGWSLQVFNAAGPLPNGFSPIYAAAALDADHVVAMGSGTNADDPSPSHYIAFATGNGTEGKYGPLCNIQCEVIFTPMSFSVSVNVTNRTIAVLPLQETNQPLNAPNITNRVTHTFNNLGSVFATTLWISVLGETFLNNVINVQDAHGVSNSSTLQGVTDSLSSILDSTLGAYSSAQLMIINETIFTNVEVQSVAVVFGSSSYIYSILIITLVIAMIYLFEALRTRGWRHLAKFNFMDVKSVVVGASSGGSAIANRAQSMHREHGSAWYAAESDSIVGQLRIRLSRSSEEGIAIIIAEDGNEVSLQAPSTQRLQVDDTAPLVGRLDRSILT
;
A
#
# COMPACT_ATOMS: atom_id res chain seq x y z
N MET A 1 28.79 -32.73 19.27
CA MET A 1 27.61 -31.87 19.47
C MET A 1 27.30 -30.95 18.28
N GLY A 2 28.26 -30.43 17.51
CA GLY A 2 27.96 -29.49 16.40
C GLY A 2 27.14 -30.07 15.23
N LEU A 3 27.29 -31.36 14.92
CA LEU A 3 26.61 -32.01 13.78
C LEU A 3 25.09 -32.17 13.95
N SER A 4 24.57 -32.19 15.18
CA SER A 4 23.13 -32.33 15.44
C SER A 4 22.34 -31.02 15.28
N PHE A 5 23.00 -29.87 15.33
CA PHE A 5 22.34 -28.55 15.18
C PHE A 5 22.24 -28.09 13.73
N PHE A 6 23.09 -28.60 12.84
CA PHE A 6 23.14 -28.19 11.44
C PHE A 6 21.84 -28.47 10.67
N PRO A 7 21.19 -29.65 10.82
CA PRO A 7 19.89 -29.89 10.19
C PRO A 7 18.80 -28.98 10.75
N ALA A 8 18.77 -28.79 12.08
CA ALA A 8 17.75 -27.97 12.73
C ALA A 8 17.80 -26.51 12.26
N ALA A 9 18.99 -25.93 12.12
CA ALA A 9 19.17 -24.56 11.62
C ALA A 9 18.73 -24.41 10.14
N LEU A 10 19.04 -25.40 9.30
CA LEU A 10 18.61 -25.41 7.88
C LEU A 10 17.08 -25.44 7.77
N TRP A 11 16.43 -26.33 8.53
CA TRP A 11 14.97 -26.42 8.56
C TRP A 11 14.30 -25.17 9.13
N ALA A 12 14.89 -24.53 10.14
CA ALA A 12 14.39 -23.26 10.66
C ALA A 12 14.39 -22.16 9.59
N GLY A 13 15.46 -22.06 8.79
CA GLY A 13 15.51 -21.13 7.65
C GLY A 13 14.47 -21.44 6.56
N ALA A 14 14.18 -22.72 6.31
CA ALA A 14 13.22 -23.13 5.28
C ALA A 14 11.76 -22.85 5.69
N LEU A 15 11.49 -22.87 6.99
CA LEU A 15 10.18 -22.61 7.58
C LEU A 15 10.01 -21.15 8.03
N THR A 16 10.98 -20.28 7.76
CA THR A 16 10.85 -18.87 8.10
C THR A 16 9.79 -18.24 7.18
N PRO A 17 8.71 -17.65 7.73
CA PRO A 17 7.68 -17.03 6.92
C PRO A 17 8.26 -15.80 6.21
N VAL A 18 8.02 -15.73 4.90
CA VAL A 18 8.35 -14.57 4.07
C VAL A 18 7.04 -13.93 3.63
N LEU A 19 6.95 -12.62 3.81
CA LEU A 19 5.83 -11.84 3.28
C LEU A 19 5.91 -11.84 1.76
N SER A 20 4.81 -12.23 1.12
CA SER A 20 4.63 -12.25 -0.31
C SER A 20 3.27 -11.65 -0.64
N THR A 21 3.03 -11.40 -1.93
CA THR A 21 1.75 -10.88 -2.43
C THR A 21 1.16 -11.88 -3.42
N LYS A 22 -0.11 -12.20 -3.25
CA LYS A 22 -0.86 -13.00 -4.22
C LYS A 22 -1.85 -12.11 -4.96
N ALA A 23 -1.74 -12.09 -6.28
CA ALA A 23 -2.73 -11.48 -7.15
C ALA A 23 -3.94 -12.41 -7.34
N SER A 24 -5.14 -11.86 -7.21
CA SER A 24 -6.41 -12.53 -7.50
C SER A 24 -7.35 -11.58 -8.21
N THR A 25 -8.39 -12.13 -8.85
CA THR A 25 -9.48 -11.35 -9.40
C THR A 25 -10.72 -11.55 -8.54
N GLU A 26 -11.31 -10.45 -8.08
CA GLU A 26 -12.56 -10.44 -7.32
C GLU A 26 -13.58 -9.51 -8.01
N GLN A 27 -14.78 -9.37 -7.44
CA GLN A 27 -15.80 -8.46 -7.93
C GLN A 27 -16.03 -7.32 -6.94
N LEU A 28 -16.16 -6.10 -7.47
CA LEU A 28 -16.45 -4.89 -6.70
C LEU A 28 -17.76 -4.28 -7.19
N ALA A 29 -18.62 -3.88 -6.26
CA ALA A 29 -19.84 -3.12 -6.54
C ALA A 29 -19.50 -1.64 -6.76
N LEU A 30 -19.96 -1.07 -7.87
CA LEU A 30 -19.83 0.32 -8.27
C LEU A 30 -21.21 0.97 -8.36
N PRO A 31 -21.33 2.30 -8.21
CA PRO A 31 -22.62 2.99 -8.35
C PRO A 31 -23.19 2.79 -9.76
N ASP A 32 -24.50 2.52 -9.81
CA ASP A 32 -25.27 2.62 -11.05
C ASP A 32 -26.07 3.92 -11.07
N PHE A 33 -26.17 4.52 -12.25
CA PHE A 33 -26.94 5.75 -12.51
C PHE A 33 -28.11 5.51 -13.48
N SER A 34 -28.49 4.24 -13.68
CA SER A 34 -29.66 3.88 -14.47
C SER A 34 -30.95 4.51 -13.91
N ASN A 35 -31.01 4.65 -12.59
CA ASN A 35 -32.08 5.30 -11.86
C ASN A 35 -31.79 6.77 -11.53
N ILE A 36 -32.75 7.63 -11.89
CA ILE A 36 -32.66 9.09 -11.80
C ILE A 36 -33.44 9.69 -10.62
N THR A 37 -33.89 8.88 -9.67
CA THR A 37 -34.64 9.37 -8.49
C THR A 37 -33.90 10.49 -7.73
N PHE A 38 -32.56 10.51 -7.77
CA PHE A 38 -31.76 11.60 -7.20
C PHE A 38 -32.05 12.99 -7.81
N VAL A 39 -32.57 13.04 -9.04
CA VAL A 39 -32.91 14.27 -9.76
C VAL A 39 -34.19 14.90 -9.21
N GLU A 40 -35.12 14.09 -8.69
CA GLU A 40 -36.43 14.54 -8.19
C GLU A 40 -36.38 15.04 -6.73
N VAL A 41 -35.25 14.83 -6.04
CA VAL A 41 -35.07 15.24 -4.65
C VAL A 41 -34.84 16.74 -4.56
N ASP A 42 -35.55 17.42 -3.67
CA ASP A 42 -35.43 18.86 -3.41
C ASP A 42 -35.24 19.14 -1.91
N ILE A 43 -34.88 20.37 -1.52
CA ILE A 43 -34.57 20.83 -0.16
C ILE A 43 -35.71 20.49 0.84
N GLY A 44 -36.96 20.45 0.38
CA GLY A 44 -38.11 20.06 1.21
C GLY A 44 -38.31 18.55 1.39
N SER A 45 -37.52 17.71 0.73
CA SER A 45 -37.69 16.25 0.74
C SER A 45 -37.19 15.66 2.06
N THR A 46 -37.95 14.78 2.72
CA THR A 46 -37.56 14.19 4.02
C THR A 46 -36.64 12.98 3.92
N SER A 47 -36.46 12.42 2.71
CA SER A 47 -35.67 11.21 2.44
C SER A 47 -34.47 11.49 1.53
N HIS A 48 -33.90 12.69 1.60
CA HIS A 48 -32.76 13.08 0.77
C HIS A 48 -31.42 12.56 1.29
N SER A 49 -31.34 12.19 2.58
CA SER A 49 -30.11 11.76 3.23
C SER A 49 -30.32 10.58 4.19
N ILE A 50 -29.24 9.83 4.39
CA ILE A 50 -29.13 8.81 5.43
C ILE A 50 -27.83 9.01 6.20
N ASN A 51 -27.85 8.68 7.48
CA ASN A 51 -26.67 8.74 8.34
C ASN A 51 -26.39 7.35 8.90
N THR A 52 -25.17 6.86 8.70
CA THR A 52 -24.71 5.55 9.15
C THR A 52 -23.36 5.68 9.86
N GLU A 53 -22.86 4.58 10.40
CA GLU A 53 -21.49 4.52 10.95
C GLU A 53 -20.42 4.91 9.91
N LYS A 54 -20.69 4.69 8.62
CA LYS A 54 -19.78 5.00 7.52
C LYS A 54 -19.83 6.46 7.07
N GLY A 55 -20.79 7.26 7.52
CA GLY A 55 -20.92 8.67 7.12
C GLY A 55 -22.35 9.11 6.82
N ILE A 56 -22.46 10.34 6.30
CA ILE A 56 -23.69 10.92 5.79
C ILE A 56 -23.69 10.76 4.27
N PHE A 57 -24.77 10.22 3.72
CA PHE A 57 -24.95 10.03 2.28
C PHE A 57 -26.20 10.79 1.86
N THR A 58 -26.12 11.59 0.79
CA THR A 58 -27.18 12.55 0.45
C THR A 58 -27.29 12.83 -1.05
N TYR A 59 -28.50 13.16 -1.50
CA TYR A 59 -28.78 13.75 -2.82
C TYR A 59 -28.78 15.29 -2.82
N LEU A 60 -28.50 15.92 -1.68
CA LEU A 60 -28.32 17.36 -1.49
C LEU A 60 -26.95 17.66 -0.85
N PRO A 61 -25.83 17.35 -1.54
CA PRO A 61 -24.48 17.59 -1.03
C PRO A 61 -24.21 19.05 -0.67
N GLU A 62 -24.86 20.01 -1.34
CA GLU A 62 -24.82 21.44 -1.02
C GLU A 62 -25.26 21.78 0.40
N LEU A 63 -26.10 20.94 1.01
CA LEU A 63 -26.72 21.16 2.31
C LEU A 63 -26.00 20.31 3.38
N ASP A 64 -25.91 19.00 3.16
CA ASP A 64 -25.44 18.09 4.22
C ASP A 64 -23.92 17.93 4.25
N LEU A 65 -23.23 18.14 3.12
CA LEU A 65 -21.78 17.93 2.98
C LEU A 65 -21.03 19.23 2.66
N GLN A 66 -21.71 20.36 2.75
CA GLN A 66 -21.22 21.69 2.39
C GLN A 66 -19.82 21.99 2.93
N GLY A 67 -19.61 21.84 4.24
CA GLY A 67 -18.32 22.14 4.88
C GLY A 67 -17.19 21.25 4.39
N LEU A 68 -17.46 19.98 4.08
CA LEU A 68 -16.45 19.05 3.56
C LEU A 68 -16.08 19.39 2.10
N ILE A 69 -17.07 19.74 1.29
CA ILE A 69 -16.88 20.15 -0.11
C ILE A 69 -16.06 21.43 -0.20
N LEU A 70 -16.43 22.45 0.59
CA LEU A 70 -15.70 23.72 0.63
C LEU A 70 -14.28 23.54 1.19
N ASN A 71 -14.09 22.66 2.19
CA ASN A 71 -12.76 22.37 2.71
C ASN A 71 -11.84 21.71 1.67
N ALA A 72 -12.35 20.77 0.88
CA ALA A 72 -11.60 20.17 -0.22
C ALA A 72 -11.24 21.21 -1.28
N ALA A 73 -12.19 22.09 -1.64
CA ALA A 73 -12.00 23.14 -2.63
C ALA A 73 -10.97 24.21 -2.21
N GLN A 74 -10.88 24.51 -0.91
CA GLN A 74 -9.91 25.45 -0.35
C GLN A 74 -8.45 24.97 -0.53
N GLY A 75 -8.24 23.65 -0.51
CA GLY A 75 -6.94 22.99 -0.62
C GLY A 75 -6.71 22.33 -1.98
N ALA A 76 -7.44 22.73 -3.02
CA ALA A 76 -7.41 22.08 -4.33
C ALA A 76 -6.05 22.22 -5.04
N SER A 77 -5.24 23.22 -4.68
CA SER A 77 -3.92 23.49 -5.24
C SER A 77 -2.84 23.48 -4.15
N SER A 78 -1.63 23.03 -4.49
CA SER A 78 -0.47 23.02 -3.57
C SER A 78 0.40 24.27 -3.75
N ARG A 79 0.90 24.80 -2.62
CA ARG A 79 1.85 25.94 -2.58
C ARG A 79 3.23 25.63 -3.12
N ASN A 80 3.62 24.36 -3.16
CA ASN A 80 4.98 23.91 -3.54
C ASN A 80 4.96 22.83 -4.62
N SER A 81 3.86 22.72 -5.38
CA SER A 81 3.68 21.71 -6.42
C SER A 81 3.71 20.25 -5.90
N SER A 82 3.51 20.04 -4.59
CA SER A 82 3.37 18.69 -4.03
C SER A 82 2.07 18.02 -4.48
N THR A 83 2.01 16.70 -4.37
CA THR A 83 0.76 15.94 -4.48
C THR A 83 -0.27 16.51 -3.50
N ILE A 84 -1.46 16.83 -4.00
CA ILE A 84 -2.59 17.28 -3.19
C ILE A 84 -3.30 16.05 -2.67
N SER A 85 -3.80 16.10 -1.42
CA SER A 85 -4.64 15.03 -0.89
C SER A 85 -5.84 15.62 -0.18
N HIS A 86 -7.01 15.03 -0.39
CA HIS A 86 -8.24 15.42 0.29
C HIS A 86 -8.97 14.19 0.81
N ALA A 87 -9.67 14.34 1.94
CA ALA A 87 -10.44 13.25 2.52
C ALA A 87 -11.61 12.88 1.62
N LYS A 88 -11.90 11.58 1.52
CA LYS A 88 -13.17 11.11 0.97
C LYS A 88 -14.32 11.66 1.83
N LEU A 89 -15.45 11.98 1.22
CA LEU A 89 -16.61 12.63 1.88
C LEU A 89 -17.42 11.67 2.77
N ASP A 90 -16.74 10.81 3.52
CA ASP A 90 -17.34 9.84 4.42
C ASP A 90 -16.40 9.53 5.59
N LYS A 91 -16.77 8.56 6.43
CA LYS A 91 -16.02 8.17 7.64
C LYS A 91 -15.18 6.90 7.43
N THR A 92 -14.95 6.46 6.19
CA THR A 92 -14.09 5.30 5.90
C THR A 92 -12.61 5.60 6.21
N GLY A 93 -12.24 6.89 6.21
CA GLY A 93 -10.88 7.36 6.47
C GLY A 93 -9.93 7.21 5.29
N PHE A 94 -10.46 6.98 4.08
CA PHE A 94 -9.69 7.04 2.85
C PHE A 94 -9.46 8.48 2.39
N VAL A 95 -8.33 8.71 1.74
CA VAL A 95 -7.97 10.01 1.13
C VAL A 95 -7.71 9.83 -0.37
N TYR A 96 -8.20 10.76 -1.17
CA TYR A 96 -7.85 10.84 -2.59
C TYR A 96 -6.49 11.53 -2.75
N LEU A 97 -5.68 10.99 -3.65
CA LEU A 97 -4.46 11.61 -4.13
C LEU A 97 -4.78 12.35 -5.43
N ASN A 98 -4.54 13.66 -5.43
CA ASN A 98 -4.92 14.61 -6.47
C ASN A 98 -6.46 14.71 -6.60
N ARG A 99 -6.99 14.53 -7.82
CA ARG A 99 -8.42 14.65 -8.13
C ARG A 99 -9.13 13.30 -8.00
N SER A 100 -10.38 13.32 -7.55
CA SER A 100 -11.23 12.12 -7.49
C SER A 100 -12.02 11.92 -8.78
N TYR A 101 -12.26 12.96 -9.58
CA TYR A 101 -13.13 12.93 -10.77
C TYR A 101 -14.54 12.39 -10.50
N GLY A 102 -14.97 12.39 -9.23
CA GLY A 102 -16.24 11.80 -8.80
C GLY A 102 -16.31 10.27 -8.81
N VAL A 103 -15.19 9.57 -9.06
CA VAL A 103 -15.11 8.09 -9.05
C VAL A 103 -14.39 7.60 -7.79
N GLY A 104 -14.47 6.30 -7.50
CA GLY A 104 -13.86 5.74 -6.27
C GLY A 104 -14.78 5.73 -5.06
N ALA A 105 -16.07 6.04 -5.25
CA ALA A 105 -17.04 6.13 -4.15
C ALA A 105 -17.26 4.80 -3.42
N SER A 106 -17.11 3.65 -4.09
CA SER A 106 -17.32 2.33 -3.50
C SER A 106 -16.28 1.92 -2.46
N VAL A 107 -15.08 2.51 -2.51
CA VAL A 107 -13.95 2.20 -1.64
C VAL A 107 -14.31 2.45 -0.17
N GLY A 108 -14.17 1.42 0.68
CA GLY A 108 -14.56 1.41 2.09
C GLY A 108 -16.06 1.32 2.38
N LEU A 109 -16.93 1.47 1.37
CA LEU A 109 -18.39 1.48 1.54
C LEU A 109 -19.02 0.12 1.28
N VAL A 110 -18.74 -0.46 0.12
CA VAL A 110 -19.35 -1.72 -0.36
C VAL A 110 -18.31 -2.71 -0.88
N ASP A 111 -17.03 -2.44 -0.60
CA ASP A 111 -15.90 -3.30 -0.91
C ASP A 111 -15.86 -4.51 0.03
N ASN A 112 -16.69 -5.52 -0.28
CA ASN A 112 -16.68 -6.82 0.39
C ASN A 112 -15.51 -7.70 -0.09
N LEU A 113 -14.31 -7.13 -0.15
CA LEU A 113 -13.09 -7.83 -0.53
C LEU A 113 -12.52 -8.59 0.67
N GLY A 114 -11.70 -9.61 0.42
CA GLY A 114 -11.11 -10.43 1.48
C GLY A 114 -10.34 -9.62 2.55
N SER A 115 -10.32 -10.09 3.80
CA SER A 115 -9.67 -9.37 4.92
C SER A 115 -8.14 -9.23 4.81
N ALA A 116 -7.51 -9.91 3.86
CA ALA A 116 -6.06 -9.89 3.62
C ALA A 116 -5.65 -8.94 2.48
N VAL A 117 -6.57 -8.14 1.94
CA VAL A 117 -6.28 -7.24 0.81
C VAL A 117 -5.41 -6.07 1.24
N SER A 118 -4.29 -5.90 0.54
CA SER A 118 -3.34 -4.81 0.75
C SER A 118 -3.59 -3.63 -0.20
N SER A 119 -3.92 -3.94 -1.44
CA SER A 119 -4.26 -2.98 -2.49
C SER A 119 -5.08 -3.64 -3.57
N TYR A 120 -5.83 -2.86 -4.33
CA TYR A 120 -6.57 -3.36 -5.47
C TYR A 120 -6.76 -2.27 -6.52
N LYS A 121 -7.04 -2.68 -7.76
CA LYS A 121 -7.17 -1.79 -8.91
C LYS A 121 -8.34 -2.20 -9.78
N TYR A 122 -9.13 -1.23 -10.21
CA TYR A 122 -10.27 -1.44 -11.10
C TYR A 122 -10.50 -0.22 -12.00
N ASN A 123 -11.34 -0.40 -13.02
CA ASN A 123 -11.76 0.69 -13.89
C ASN A 123 -13.20 1.10 -13.56
N GLU A 124 -13.44 2.40 -13.53
CA GLU A 124 -14.73 3.03 -13.26
C GLU A 124 -15.01 4.09 -14.34
N THR A 125 -16.26 4.21 -14.78
CA THR A 125 -16.64 5.27 -15.72
C THR A 125 -17.16 6.47 -14.93
N GLY A 126 -16.72 7.67 -15.30
CA GLY A 126 -17.17 8.91 -14.66
C GLY A 126 -17.09 10.10 -15.61
N PHE A 127 -17.02 11.30 -15.05
CA PHE A 127 -16.92 12.54 -15.82
C PHE A 127 -15.63 13.28 -15.50
N HIS A 128 -14.89 13.62 -16.54
CA HIS A 128 -13.81 14.59 -16.42
C HIS A 128 -14.41 15.99 -16.57
N ALA A 129 -14.65 16.65 -15.44
CA ALA A 129 -15.13 18.02 -15.42
C ALA A 129 -13.95 18.99 -15.65
N LEU A 130 -14.05 19.79 -16.71
CA LEU A 130 -13.05 20.74 -17.16
C LEU A 130 -13.61 22.17 -17.11
N PRO A 131 -13.48 22.88 -15.97
CA PRO A 131 -13.84 24.29 -15.89
C PRO A 131 -12.80 25.17 -16.60
N SER A 132 -13.26 26.04 -17.49
CA SER A 132 -12.47 27.07 -18.18
C SER A 132 -13.02 28.44 -17.80
N CYS A 133 -12.24 29.21 -17.05
CA CYS A 133 -12.67 30.47 -16.46
C CYS A 133 -12.06 31.70 -17.17
N ILE A 134 -12.85 32.76 -17.28
CA ILE A 134 -12.46 34.08 -17.79
C ILE A 134 -12.98 35.19 -16.87
N TYR A 135 -12.36 36.37 -16.94
CA TYR A 135 -13.01 37.59 -16.49
C TYR A 135 -13.92 38.10 -17.60
N ASN A 136 -15.21 38.21 -17.33
CA ASN A 136 -16.20 38.75 -18.26
C ASN A 136 -16.85 40.01 -17.68
N ASP A 137 -16.29 41.18 -18.01
CA ASP A 137 -16.81 42.48 -17.58
C ASP A 137 -18.17 42.82 -18.18
N THR A 138 -18.62 42.08 -19.20
CA THR A 138 -19.96 42.24 -19.79
C THR A 138 -21.00 41.30 -19.17
N SER A 139 -20.64 40.58 -18.11
CA SER A 139 -21.57 39.75 -17.35
C SER A 139 -22.70 40.57 -16.73
N GLU A 140 -23.94 40.21 -17.04
CA GLU A 140 -25.13 40.75 -16.39
C GLU A 140 -25.51 39.98 -15.12
N TRP A 141 -24.75 38.93 -14.74
CA TRP A 141 -24.90 38.25 -13.45
C TRP A 141 -24.27 39.09 -12.34
N GLN A 142 -25.10 39.74 -11.52
CA GLN A 142 -24.68 40.74 -10.53
C GLN A 142 -25.43 40.59 -9.20
N LEU A 143 -24.95 41.31 -8.17
CA LEU A 143 -25.62 41.42 -6.88
C LEU A 143 -26.41 42.72 -6.81
N ASP A 144 -27.72 42.60 -6.67
CA ASP A 144 -28.63 43.72 -6.46
C ASP A 144 -29.03 43.80 -4.97
N GLU A 145 -28.74 44.90 -4.30
CA GLU A 145 -29.20 45.09 -2.92
C GLU A 145 -30.74 45.18 -2.87
N PHE A 146 -31.36 44.35 -2.04
CA PHE A 146 -32.78 44.49 -1.74
C PHE A 146 -33.02 45.82 -1.01
N PRO A 147 -34.11 46.54 -1.33
CA PRO A 147 -34.45 47.77 -0.64
C PRO A 147 -34.48 47.52 0.87
N PRO A 148 -33.73 48.31 1.68
CA PRO A 148 -33.68 48.10 3.11
C PRO A 148 -35.09 48.27 3.69
N GLN A 149 -35.57 47.22 4.36
CA GLN A 149 -36.83 47.28 5.09
C GLN A 149 -36.64 48.10 6.37
N GLU A 150 -37.62 48.92 6.72
CA GLU A 150 -37.55 49.76 7.91
C GLU A 150 -37.34 48.89 9.17
N GLY A 151 -36.26 49.15 9.91
CA GLY A 151 -35.87 48.38 11.10
C GLY A 151 -34.95 47.18 10.85
N TRP A 152 -34.53 46.91 9.61
CA TRP A 152 -33.52 45.90 9.32
C TRP A 152 -32.11 46.50 9.41
N SER A 153 -31.22 45.84 10.14
CA SER A 153 -29.79 46.18 10.22
C SER A 153 -28.92 45.38 9.25
N LEU A 154 -29.53 44.42 8.55
CA LEU A 154 -28.86 43.52 7.60
C LEU A 154 -29.14 43.99 6.18
N GLN A 155 -28.08 44.02 5.37
CA GLN A 155 -28.20 44.18 3.94
C GLN A 155 -28.47 42.81 3.33
N VAL A 156 -29.50 42.74 2.49
CA VAL A 156 -29.85 41.51 1.78
C VAL A 156 -29.57 41.76 0.31
N PHE A 157 -28.81 40.89 -0.32
CA PHE A 157 -28.42 41.01 -1.72
C PHE A 157 -29.09 39.90 -2.51
N ASN A 158 -29.59 40.27 -3.68
CA ASN A 158 -30.10 39.36 -4.68
C ASN A 158 -29.01 39.05 -5.72
N ALA A 159 -28.60 37.80 -5.91
CA ALA A 159 -27.80 37.43 -7.07
C ALA A 159 -28.74 37.03 -8.22
N ALA A 160 -28.69 37.76 -9.34
CA ALA A 160 -29.53 37.48 -10.49
C ALA A 160 -28.89 37.97 -11.80
N GLY A 161 -29.37 37.43 -12.92
CA GLY A 161 -28.93 37.81 -14.27
C GLY A 161 -28.96 36.64 -15.26
N PRO A 162 -28.83 36.93 -16.56
CA PRO A 162 -28.71 35.91 -17.58
C PRO A 162 -27.30 35.29 -17.62
N LEU A 163 -27.24 34.01 -17.96
CA LEU A 163 -26.02 33.28 -18.31
C LEU A 163 -26.15 32.74 -19.75
N PRO A 164 -25.03 32.41 -20.44
CA PRO A 164 -25.06 32.09 -21.88
C PRO A 164 -26.04 30.98 -22.29
N ASN A 165 -26.27 29.99 -21.42
CA ASN A 165 -27.12 28.82 -21.67
C ASN A 165 -28.38 28.78 -20.76
N GLY A 166 -28.74 29.88 -20.10
CA GLY A 166 -29.90 29.87 -19.22
C GLY A 166 -30.00 31.04 -18.25
N PHE A 167 -30.99 30.96 -17.38
CA PHE A 167 -31.17 31.93 -16.30
C PHE A 167 -30.85 31.25 -14.98
N SER A 168 -30.00 31.86 -14.16
CA SER A 168 -29.78 31.37 -12.79
C SER A 168 -30.78 32.06 -11.85
N PRO A 169 -31.48 31.31 -10.98
CA PRO A 169 -32.51 31.86 -10.10
C PRO A 169 -32.04 33.01 -9.20
N ILE A 170 -33.01 33.77 -8.69
CA ILE A 170 -32.84 34.82 -7.67
C ILE A 170 -32.38 34.19 -6.36
N TYR A 171 -31.33 34.75 -5.74
CA TYR A 171 -30.85 34.30 -4.43
C TYR A 171 -30.62 35.43 -3.45
N ALA A 172 -31.13 35.29 -2.24
CA ALA A 172 -30.94 36.26 -1.16
C ALA A 172 -29.80 35.85 -0.22
N ALA A 173 -28.70 36.60 -0.21
CA ALA A 173 -27.66 36.51 0.82
C ALA A 173 -27.77 37.70 1.79
N ALA A 174 -27.77 37.44 3.09
CA ALA A 174 -27.80 38.49 4.11
C ALA A 174 -26.41 38.68 4.74
N ALA A 175 -25.93 39.91 4.77
CA ALA A 175 -24.66 40.29 5.40
C ALA A 175 -24.79 41.65 6.10
N LEU A 176 -23.76 42.01 6.87
CA LEU A 176 -23.70 43.32 7.52
C LEU A 176 -23.31 44.44 6.56
N ASP A 177 -22.56 44.11 5.52
CA ASP A 177 -22.19 45.01 4.43
C ASP A 177 -21.94 44.21 3.14
N ALA A 178 -21.81 44.94 2.03
CA ALA A 178 -21.53 44.39 0.71
C ALA A 178 -20.13 43.74 0.56
N ASP A 179 -19.15 44.10 1.40
CA ASP A 179 -17.79 43.54 1.30
C ASP A 179 -17.73 42.05 1.67
N HIS A 180 -18.72 41.58 2.44
CA HIS A 180 -18.77 40.21 2.93
C HIS A 180 -19.58 39.25 2.05
N VAL A 181 -20.08 39.70 0.89
CA VAL A 181 -20.95 38.91 0.02
C VAL A 181 -20.23 38.47 -1.25
N VAL A 182 -20.24 37.16 -1.47
CA VAL A 182 -19.94 36.52 -2.76
C VAL A 182 -21.07 35.57 -3.06
N ALA A 183 -21.61 35.66 -4.27
CA ALA A 183 -22.58 34.72 -4.79
C ALA A 183 -22.03 34.02 -6.01
N MET A 184 -22.56 32.82 -6.24
CA MET A 184 -22.22 32.02 -7.40
C MET A 184 -23.48 31.37 -7.95
N GLY A 185 -23.76 31.65 -9.21
CA GLY A 185 -24.90 31.12 -9.93
C GLY A 185 -24.44 30.16 -11.02
N SER A 186 -25.32 29.25 -11.40
CA SER A 186 -25.14 28.37 -12.53
C SER A 186 -26.32 28.45 -13.50
N GLY A 187 -25.99 28.53 -14.78
CA GLY A 187 -26.94 28.53 -15.88
C GLY A 187 -27.20 27.10 -16.28
N THR A 188 -28.40 26.61 -16.00
CA THR A 188 -28.87 25.32 -16.49
C THR A 188 -30.27 25.51 -17.03
N ASN A 189 -30.42 25.48 -18.35
CA ASN A 189 -31.73 25.26 -18.94
C ASN A 189 -32.00 23.74 -18.89
N ALA A 190 -33.03 23.33 -18.14
CA ALA A 190 -33.43 21.92 -18.05
C ALA A 190 -33.75 21.31 -19.44
N ASP A 191 -34.10 22.16 -20.40
CA ASP A 191 -34.43 21.80 -21.79
C ASP A 191 -33.25 21.93 -22.76
N ASP A 192 -32.07 22.43 -22.32
CA ASP A 192 -30.90 22.58 -23.17
C ASP A 192 -30.03 21.30 -23.12
N PRO A 193 -29.90 20.55 -24.22
CA PRO A 193 -29.05 19.36 -24.28
C PRO A 193 -27.55 19.69 -24.36
N SER A 194 -27.17 20.97 -24.28
CA SER A 194 -25.77 21.40 -24.34
C SER A 194 -24.92 20.70 -23.27
N PRO A 195 -23.72 20.20 -23.63
CA PRO A 195 -22.78 19.64 -22.67
C PRO A 195 -22.05 20.71 -21.84
N SER A 196 -22.17 21.99 -22.24
CA SER A 196 -21.54 23.13 -21.58
C SER A 196 -22.47 23.74 -20.54
N HIS A 197 -21.96 23.87 -19.33
CA HIS A 197 -22.59 24.53 -18.20
C HIS A 197 -21.85 25.81 -17.86
N TYR A 198 -22.54 26.87 -17.45
CA TYR A 198 -21.88 28.11 -17.08
C TYR A 198 -22.07 28.40 -15.61
N ILE A 199 -20.99 28.78 -14.93
CA ILE A 199 -20.97 29.22 -13.54
C ILE A 199 -20.44 30.65 -13.52
N ALA A 200 -21.09 31.54 -12.78
CA ALA A 200 -20.68 32.93 -12.67
C ALA A 200 -20.57 33.38 -11.21
N PHE A 201 -19.62 34.27 -10.96
CA PHE A 201 -19.36 34.87 -9.65
C PHE A 201 -19.79 36.34 -9.65
N ALA A 202 -20.39 36.76 -8.54
CA ALA A 202 -20.70 38.16 -8.25
C ALA A 202 -20.26 38.52 -6.82
N THR A 203 -19.74 39.73 -6.65
CA THR A 203 -19.18 40.23 -5.38
C THR A 203 -19.80 41.58 -5.03
N GLY A 204 -20.10 41.83 -3.74
CA GLY A 204 -20.96 42.97 -3.38
C GLY A 204 -20.35 44.33 -3.71
N ASN A 205 -19.08 44.56 -3.37
CA ASN A 205 -18.35 45.80 -3.70
C ASN A 205 -17.55 45.68 -5.01
N GLY A 206 -17.99 44.83 -5.94
CA GLY A 206 -17.35 44.65 -7.24
C GLY A 206 -15.86 44.32 -7.12
N THR A 207 -15.03 45.00 -7.92
CA THR A 207 -13.57 44.82 -7.97
C THR A 207 -12.80 45.53 -6.85
N GLU A 208 -13.42 46.49 -6.15
CA GLU A 208 -12.78 47.27 -5.08
C GLU A 208 -12.93 46.63 -3.70
N GLY A 209 -13.90 45.71 -3.55
CA GLY A 209 -14.18 45.02 -2.31
C GLY A 209 -13.18 43.93 -1.94
N LYS A 210 -13.36 43.38 -0.74
CA LYS A 210 -12.54 42.28 -0.18
C LYS A 210 -12.39 41.09 -1.15
N TYR A 211 -13.46 40.72 -1.83
CA TYR A 211 -13.49 39.61 -2.79
C TYR A 211 -13.30 40.05 -4.24
N GLY A 212 -12.81 41.27 -4.49
CA GLY A 212 -12.59 41.84 -5.82
C GLY A 212 -11.93 40.93 -6.86
N PRO A 213 -10.92 40.10 -6.50
CA PRO A 213 -10.33 39.14 -7.44
C PRO A 213 -11.30 38.11 -8.02
N LEU A 214 -12.45 37.87 -7.38
CA LEU A 214 -13.49 36.94 -7.84
C LEU A 214 -14.58 37.64 -8.67
N CYS A 215 -14.59 38.97 -8.71
CA CYS A 215 -15.60 39.74 -9.42
C CYS A 215 -15.58 39.42 -10.93
N ASN A 216 -16.76 39.29 -11.54
CA ASN A 216 -16.96 39.05 -12.96
C ASN A 216 -16.29 37.78 -13.51
N ILE A 217 -15.92 36.82 -12.66
CA ILE A 217 -15.44 35.53 -13.15
C ILE A 217 -16.64 34.73 -13.69
N GLN A 218 -16.49 34.24 -14.92
CA GLN A 218 -17.40 33.28 -15.52
C GLN A 218 -16.61 32.06 -15.99
N CYS A 219 -17.16 30.88 -15.74
CA CYS A 219 -16.53 29.60 -16.05
C CYS A 219 -17.47 28.75 -16.89
N GLU A 220 -16.97 28.25 -18.01
CA GLU A 220 -17.60 27.18 -18.76
C GLU A 220 -17.12 25.84 -18.21
N VAL A 221 -18.05 24.94 -17.90
CA VAL A 221 -17.77 23.59 -17.42
C VAL A 221 -18.25 22.61 -18.47
N ILE A 222 -17.31 21.85 -19.01
CA ILE A 222 -17.59 20.74 -19.94
C ILE A 222 -17.36 19.43 -19.20
N PHE A 223 -18.34 18.53 -19.25
CA PHE A 223 -18.22 17.19 -18.68
C PHE A 223 -17.94 16.18 -19.79
N THR A 224 -16.69 15.70 -19.86
CA THR A 224 -16.31 14.67 -20.82
C THR A 224 -16.38 13.29 -20.18
N PRO A 225 -17.20 12.34 -20.67
CA PRO A 225 -17.23 10.99 -20.14
C PRO A 225 -15.91 10.26 -20.38
N MET A 226 -15.33 9.70 -19.32
CA MET A 226 -14.06 8.98 -19.38
C MET A 226 -14.08 7.71 -18.53
N SER A 227 -13.27 6.74 -18.93
CA SER A 227 -12.90 5.64 -18.05
C SER A 227 -11.71 6.06 -17.20
N PHE A 228 -11.75 5.72 -15.91
CA PHE A 228 -10.73 6.01 -14.93
C PHE A 228 -10.18 4.71 -14.35
N SER A 229 -8.86 4.65 -14.20
CA SER A 229 -8.17 3.59 -13.45
C SER A 229 -8.08 4.02 -12.00
N VAL A 230 -8.86 3.38 -11.12
CA VAL A 230 -8.85 3.61 -9.68
C VAL A 230 -7.92 2.61 -9.02
N SER A 231 -6.88 3.11 -8.36
CA SER A 231 -5.90 2.32 -7.61
C SER A 231 -6.03 2.61 -6.12
N VAL A 232 -6.35 1.58 -5.34
CA VAL A 232 -6.60 1.70 -3.91
C VAL A 232 -5.50 1.01 -3.14
N ASN A 233 -4.91 1.73 -2.19
CA ASN A 233 -4.02 1.17 -1.19
C ASN A 233 -4.77 1.12 0.15
N VAL A 234 -5.17 -0.09 0.54
CA VAL A 234 -5.96 -0.31 1.78
C VAL A 234 -5.10 -0.06 3.01
N THR A 235 -3.80 -0.37 2.94
CA THR A 235 -2.86 -0.19 4.06
C THR A 235 -2.65 1.28 4.39
N ASN A 236 -2.42 2.11 3.38
CA ASN A 236 -2.21 3.55 3.54
C ASN A 236 -3.52 4.35 3.50
N ARG A 237 -4.65 3.69 3.23
CA ARG A 237 -5.97 4.30 3.01
C ARG A 237 -5.96 5.41 1.97
N THR A 238 -5.31 5.16 0.84
CA THR A 238 -5.20 6.14 -0.26
C THR A 238 -5.88 5.63 -1.52
N ILE A 239 -6.51 6.54 -2.26
CA ILE A 239 -7.13 6.29 -3.56
C ILE A 239 -6.44 7.18 -4.59
N ALA A 240 -5.88 6.59 -5.63
CA ALA A 240 -5.31 7.31 -6.77
C ALA A 240 -6.17 7.05 -8.00
N VAL A 241 -6.61 8.12 -8.65
CA VAL A 241 -7.46 8.05 -9.85
C VAL A 241 -6.68 8.58 -11.05
N LEU A 242 -6.65 7.81 -12.12
CA LEU A 242 -5.98 8.20 -13.37
C LEU A 242 -6.98 8.16 -14.53
N PRO A 243 -7.18 9.26 -15.27
CA PRO A 243 -7.98 9.23 -16.49
C PRO A 243 -7.31 8.34 -17.54
N LEU A 244 -8.12 7.54 -18.23
CA LEU A 244 -7.68 6.65 -19.31
C LEU A 244 -8.11 7.22 -20.66
N GLN A 245 -9.22 6.71 -21.19
CA GLN A 245 -9.75 7.06 -22.51
C GLN A 245 -11.19 7.53 -22.39
N GLU A 246 -11.60 8.37 -23.33
CA GLU A 246 -13.01 8.74 -23.49
C GLU A 246 -13.86 7.49 -23.76
N THR A 247 -15.06 7.50 -23.19
CA THR A 247 -16.01 6.40 -23.32
C THR A 247 -17.33 6.91 -23.84
N ASN A 248 -18.21 5.98 -24.24
CA ASN A 248 -19.60 6.32 -24.50
C ASN A 248 -20.21 7.00 -23.26
N GLN A 249 -21.08 7.96 -23.51
CA GLN A 249 -21.75 8.72 -22.48
C GLN A 249 -22.55 7.78 -21.56
N PRO A 250 -22.40 7.88 -20.22
CA PRO A 250 -23.20 7.14 -19.27
C PRO A 250 -24.70 7.39 -19.50
N LEU A 251 -25.51 6.39 -19.18
CA LEU A 251 -26.95 6.56 -19.16
C LEU A 251 -27.31 7.71 -18.21
N ASN A 252 -28.21 8.60 -18.62
CA ASN A 252 -28.66 9.78 -17.86
C ASN A 252 -27.56 10.81 -17.54
N ALA A 253 -26.43 10.82 -18.26
CA ALA A 253 -25.38 11.82 -18.08
C ALA A 253 -25.86 13.29 -18.07
N PRO A 254 -26.80 13.73 -18.94
CA PRO A 254 -27.33 15.10 -18.87
C PRO A 254 -27.96 15.41 -17.50
N ASN A 255 -28.70 14.45 -16.93
CA ASN A 255 -29.34 14.64 -15.63
C ASN A 255 -28.32 14.76 -14.49
N ILE A 256 -27.27 13.92 -14.51
CA ILE A 256 -26.19 13.98 -13.50
C ILE A 256 -25.46 15.31 -13.59
N THR A 257 -25.05 15.71 -14.80
CA THR A 257 -24.27 16.93 -15.02
C THR A 257 -25.08 18.21 -14.74
N ASN A 258 -26.36 18.24 -15.13
CA ASN A 258 -27.29 19.29 -14.74
C ASN A 258 -27.43 19.39 -13.22
N ARG A 259 -27.60 18.23 -12.56
CA ARG A 259 -27.80 18.20 -11.10
C ARG A 259 -26.56 18.64 -10.33
N VAL A 260 -25.38 18.19 -10.73
CA VAL A 260 -24.09 18.61 -10.17
C VAL A 260 -23.87 20.11 -10.36
N THR A 261 -24.23 20.64 -11.53
CA THR A 261 -24.16 22.07 -11.81
C THR A 261 -25.15 22.85 -10.94
N HIS A 262 -26.37 22.34 -10.76
CA HIS A 262 -27.37 22.93 -9.88
C HIS A 262 -26.93 22.98 -8.40
N THR A 263 -26.01 22.13 -7.95
CA THR A 263 -25.42 22.24 -6.60
C THR A 263 -24.78 23.63 -6.38
N PHE A 264 -24.23 24.27 -7.43
CA PHE A 264 -23.60 25.58 -7.34
C PHE A 264 -24.59 26.70 -7.05
N ASN A 265 -25.82 26.60 -7.55
CA ASN A 265 -26.91 27.52 -7.23
C ASN A 265 -27.19 27.58 -5.73
N ASN A 266 -27.36 26.42 -5.10
CA ASN A 266 -27.68 26.31 -3.68
C ASN A 266 -26.45 26.59 -2.78
N LEU A 267 -25.31 25.97 -3.12
CA LEU A 267 -24.06 26.14 -2.39
C LEU A 267 -23.60 27.60 -2.44
N GLY A 268 -23.58 28.18 -3.64
CA GLY A 268 -23.03 29.49 -3.94
C GLY A 268 -23.83 30.66 -3.40
N SER A 269 -25.12 30.45 -3.12
CA SER A 269 -26.02 31.58 -2.91
C SER A 269 -26.91 31.48 -1.67
N VAL A 270 -27.07 30.31 -1.05
CA VAL A 270 -27.92 30.14 0.14
C VAL A 270 -27.13 29.63 1.34
N PHE A 271 -26.25 28.64 1.14
CA PHE A 271 -25.63 27.94 2.26
C PHE A 271 -24.23 28.43 2.61
N ALA A 272 -23.42 28.92 1.65
CA ALA A 272 -22.00 29.25 1.87
C ALA A 272 -21.70 30.70 2.26
N THR A 273 -22.62 31.33 3.00
CA THR A 273 -22.46 32.70 3.48
C THR A 273 -22.79 32.82 4.98
N THR A 274 -22.09 33.72 5.66
CA THR A 274 -22.41 34.14 7.04
C THR A 274 -22.59 35.65 7.08
N LEU A 275 -23.07 36.19 8.19
CA LEU A 275 -23.24 37.64 8.35
C LEU A 275 -21.95 38.45 8.22
N TRP A 276 -20.79 37.82 8.46
CA TRP A 276 -19.48 38.50 8.60
C TRP A 276 -18.46 38.12 7.54
N ILE A 277 -18.63 36.98 6.86
CA ILE A 277 -17.71 36.49 5.83
C ILE A 277 -18.48 35.64 4.82
N SER A 278 -18.06 35.70 3.56
CA SER A 278 -18.46 34.70 2.57
C SER A 278 -17.56 33.48 2.72
N VAL A 279 -18.10 32.36 3.22
CA VAL A 279 -17.36 31.09 3.32
C VAL A 279 -16.94 30.64 1.92
N LEU A 280 -17.79 30.88 0.91
CA LEU A 280 -17.47 30.67 -0.49
C LEU A 280 -16.29 31.54 -0.94
N GLY A 281 -16.36 32.85 -0.70
CA GLY A 281 -15.30 33.79 -1.07
C GLY A 281 -13.96 33.43 -0.44
N GLU A 282 -13.95 33.09 0.86
CA GLU A 282 -12.74 32.61 1.55
C GLU A 282 -12.22 31.31 0.96
N THR A 283 -13.09 30.36 0.62
CA THR A 283 -12.70 29.07 0.02
C THR A 283 -11.90 29.28 -1.26
N PHE A 284 -12.44 30.09 -2.19
CA PHE A 284 -11.78 30.38 -3.46
C PHE A 284 -10.51 31.23 -3.28
N LEU A 285 -10.57 32.30 -2.49
CA LEU A 285 -9.40 33.16 -2.29
C LEU A 285 -8.23 32.41 -1.64
N ASN A 286 -8.50 31.53 -0.68
CA ASN A 286 -7.44 30.73 -0.06
C ASN A 286 -6.76 29.79 -1.05
N ASN A 287 -7.50 29.19 -1.99
CA ASN A 287 -6.88 28.38 -3.03
C ASN A 287 -6.14 29.22 -4.08
N VAL A 288 -6.68 30.39 -4.43
CA VAL A 288 -5.99 31.39 -5.27
C VAL A 288 -4.64 31.77 -4.66
N ILE A 289 -4.59 32.02 -3.34
CA ILE A 289 -3.33 32.29 -2.63
C ILE A 289 -2.37 31.10 -2.76
N ASN A 290 -2.85 29.85 -2.67
CA ASN A 290 -1.97 28.69 -2.85
C ASN A 290 -1.33 28.66 -4.25
N VAL A 291 -2.11 28.96 -5.30
CA VAL A 291 -1.60 29.02 -6.68
C VAL A 291 -0.65 30.19 -6.87
N GLN A 292 -0.96 31.36 -6.30
CA GLN A 292 -0.14 32.55 -6.35
C GLN A 292 1.19 32.37 -5.60
N ASP A 293 1.19 31.68 -4.46
CA ASP A 293 2.41 31.31 -3.73
C ASP A 293 3.34 30.45 -4.60
N ALA A 294 2.77 29.56 -5.43
CA ALA A 294 3.52 28.64 -6.29
C ALA A 294 3.99 29.28 -7.62
N HIS A 295 3.19 30.15 -8.24
CA HIS A 295 3.41 30.66 -9.61
C HIS A 295 3.56 32.18 -9.72
N GLY A 296 3.39 32.91 -8.61
CA GLY A 296 3.35 34.37 -8.58
C GLY A 296 1.95 34.95 -8.79
N VAL A 297 1.76 36.21 -8.38
CA VAL A 297 0.48 36.92 -8.47
C VAL A 297 0.22 37.38 -9.91
N SER A 298 -0.88 36.89 -10.49
CA SER A 298 -1.36 37.27 -11.82
C SER A 298 -2.84 36.93 -12.01
N ASN A 299 -3.51 37.55 -12.99
CA ASN A 299 -4.88 37.18 -13.36
C ASN A 299 -4.98 35.69 -13.75
N SER A 300 -3.96 35.17 -14.42
CA SER A 300 -3.88 33.74 -14.79
C SER A 300 -3.85 32.84 -13.55
N SER A 301 -3.07 33.19 -12.52
CA SER A 301 -3.01 32.43 -11.27
C SER A 301 -4.33 32.50 -10.48
N THR A 302 -5.05 33.63 -10.54
CA THR A 302 -6.37 33.76 -9.91
C THR A 302 -7.39 32.88 -10.62
N LEU A 303 -7.47 32.94 -11.95
CA LEU A 303 -8.37 32.09 -12.73
C LEU A 303 -8.04 30.61 -12.53
N GLN A 304 -6.75 30.24 -12.47
CA GLN A 304 -6.33 28.87 -12.17
C GLN A 304 -6.76 28.42 -10.77
N GLY A 305 -6.58 29.25 -9.74
CA GLY A 305 -7.06 28.93 -8.39
C GLY A 305 -8.56 28.71 -8.32
N VAL A 306 -9.33 29.50 -9.07
CA VAL A 306 -10.78 29.32 -9.20
C VAL A 306 -11.13 28.04 -9.97
N THR A 307 -10.47 27.78 -11.10
CA THR A 307 -10.61 26.55 -11.88
C THR A 307 -10.34 25.29 -11.04
N ASP A 308 -9.26 25.29 -10.25
CA ASP A 308 -8.90 24.16 -9.38
C ASP A 308 -9.93 23.95 -8.27
N SER A 309 -10.38 25.02 -7.61
CA SER A 309 -11.44 24.94 -6.60
C SER A 309 -12.78 24.47 -7.18
N LEU A 310 -13.19 24.99 -8.35
CA LEU A 310 -14.40 24.53 -9.04
C LEU A 310 -14.30 23.05 -9.40
N SER A 311 -13.16 22.61 -9.92
CA SER A 311 -12.91 21.21 -10.24
C SER A 311 -13.07 20.33 -9.00
N SER A 312 -12.54 20.76 -7.86
CA SER A 312 -12.67 20.04 -6.59
C SER A 312 -14.12 19.98 -6.10
N ILE A 313 -14.91 21.05 -6.24
CA ILE A 313 -16.34 21.05 -5.88
C ILE A 313 -17.11 20.09 -6.80
N LEU A 314 -16.89 20.17 -8.12
CA LEU A 314 -17.52 19.30 -9.11
C LEU A 314 -17.24 17.82 -8.82
N ASP A 315 -15.96 17.48 -8.62
CA ASP A 315 -15.52 16.12 -8.31
C ASP A 315 -16.11 15.62 -6.97
N SER A 316 -16.14 16.48 -5.95
CA SER A 316 -16.69 16.18 -4.62
C SER A 316 -18.20 15.90 -4.69
N THR A 317 -18.94 16.74 -5.42
CA THR A 317 -20.38 16.61 -5.63
C THR A 317 -20.71 15.35 -6.42
N LEU A 318 -19.97 15.05 -7.50
CA LEU A 318 -20.10 13.78 -8.23
C LEU A 318 -19.82 12.57 -7.33
N GLY A 319 -18.79 12.65 -6.48
CA GLY A 319 -18.47 11.60 -5.52
C GLY A 319 -19.54 11.42 -4.44
N ALA A 320 -20.19 12.50 -4.01
CA ALA A 320 -21.31 12.46 -3.09
C ALA A 320 -22.53 11.78 -3.71
N TYR A 321 -22.92 12.14 -4.94
CA TYR A 321 -23.98 11.46 -5.68
C TYR A 321 -23.70 9.98 -5.89
N SER A 322 -22.47 9.63 -6.27
CA SER A 322 -22.02 8.25 -6.39
C SER A 322 -22.15 7.48 -5.06
N SER A 323 -21.76 8.09 -3.95
CA SER A 323 -21.87 7.47 -2.62
C SER A 323 -23.34 7.33 -2.18
N ALA A 324 -24.18 8.29 -2.52
CA ALA A 324 -25.62 8.26 -2.23
C ALA A 324 -26.33 7.14 -2.99
N GLN A 325 -25.99 6.91 -4.26
CA GLN A 325 -26.54 5.79 -5.04
C GLN A 325 -26.23 4.43 -4.40
N LEU A 326 -25.00 4.25 -3.93
CA LEU A 326 -24.57 3.04 -3.25
C LEU A 326 -25.29 2.83 -1.90
N MET A 327 -25.49 3.89 -1.13
CA MET A 327 -25.89 3.76 0.27
C MET A 327 -27.39 3.97 0.50
N ILE A 328 -28.05 4.83 -0.28
CA ILE A 328 -29.49 5.13 -0.14
C ILE A 328 -30.34 4.14 -0.92
N ILE A 329 -30.04 3.96 -2.21
CA ILE A 329 -30.85 3.11 -3.11
C ILE A 329 -30.27 1.69 -3.22
N ASN A 330 -28.96 1.53 -2.94
CA ASN A 330 -28.25 0.26 -3.10
C ASN A 330 -28.30 -0.23 -4.55
N GLU A 331 -28.17 0.70 -5.49
CA GLU A 331 -28.11 0.40 -6.92
C GLU A 331 -26.64 0.27 -7.36
N THR A 332 -26.27 -0.92 -7.81
CA THR A 332 -24.87 -1.24 -8.07
C THR A 332 -24.67 -2.05 -9.34
N ILE A 333 -23.59 -1.77 -10.05
CA ILE A 333 -23.04 -2.64 -11.11
C ILE A 333 -21.76 -3.32 -10.61
N PHE A 334 -21.50 -4.55 -11.04
CA PHE A 334 -20.29 -5.27 -10.65
C PHE A 334 -19.20 -5.14 -11.70
N THR A 335 -17.97 -4.85 -11.25
CA THR A 335 -16.77 -4.86 -12.09
C THR A 335 -15.75 -5.86 -11.56
N ASN A 336 -14.91 -6.39 -12.46
CA ASN A 336 -13.78 -7.22 -12.06
C ASN A 336 -12.66 -6.33 -11.53
N VAL A 337 -12.12 -6.70 -10.37
CA VAL A 337 -11.04 -5.97 -9.70
C VAL A 337 -9.81 -6.87 -9.58
N GLU A 338 -8.64 -6.31 -9.88
CA GLU A 338 -7.35 -6.95 -9.62
C GLU A 338 -6.93 -6.66 -8.19
N VAL A 339 -6.86 -7.69 -7.36
CA VAL A 339 -6.64 -7.61 -5.93
C VAL A 339 -5.26 -8.16 -5.58
N GLN A 340 -4.51 -7.44 -4.75
CA GLN A 340 -3.27 -7.91 -4.16
C GLN A 340 -3.49 -8.18 -2.67
N SER A 341 -3.42 -9.46 -2.30
CA SER A 341 -3.53 -9.91 -0.92
C SER A 341 -2.16 -10.20 -0.31
N VAL A 342 -1.99 -9.87 0.97
CA VAL A 342 -0.81 -10.27 1.74
C VAL A 342 -0.88 -11.78 1.95
N ALA A 343 0.13 -12.48 1.45
CA ALA A 343 0.28 -13.91 1.62
C ALA A 343 1.56 -14.20 2.40
N VAL A 344 1.49 -15.19 3.29
CA VAL A 344 2.69 -15.73 3.93
C VAL A 344 3.12 -16.95 3.15
N VAL A 345 4.31 -16.89 2.55
CA VAL A 345 4.93 -18.03 1.89
C VAL A 345 6.08 -18.51 2.76
N PHE A 346 6.14 -19.80 3.03
CA PHE A 346 7.23 -20.40 3.79
C PHE A 346 8.38 -20.74 2.85
N GLY A 347 9.53 -20.06 3.02
CA GLY A 347 10.74 -20.29 2.23
C GLY A 347 10.61 -20.00 0.73
N SER A 348 11.73 -20.08 0.00
CA SER A 348 11.71 -20.09 -1.47
C SER A 348 11.72 -21.54 -1.97
N SER A 349 11.02 -21.82 -3.08
CA SER A 349 10.97 -23.18 -3.64
C SER A 349 12.38 -23.74 -3.89
N SER A 350 13.28 -22.91 -4.42
CA SER A 350 14.68 -23.28 -4.64
C SER A 350 15.42 -23.69 -3.35
N TYR A 351 15.19 -22.97 -2.25
CA TYR A 351 15.83 -23.25 -0.97
C TYR A 351 15.27 -24.53 -0.32
N ILE A 352 13.96 -24.73 -0.38
CA ILE A 352 13.30 -25.94 0.12
C ILE A 352 13.83 -27.18 -0.62
N TYR A 353 13.89 -27.14 -1.95
CA TYR A 353 14.43 -28.26 -2.73
C TYR A 353 15.90 -28.51 -2.44
N SER A 354 16.71 -27.45 -2.27
CA SER A 354 18.14 -27.58 -1.95
C SER A 354 18.35 -28.28 -0.60
N ILE A 355 17.62 -27.88 0.44
CA ILE A 355 17.70 -28.53 1.76
C ILE A 355 17.19 -29.97 1.72
N LEU A 356 16.10 -30.22 0.99
CA LEU A 356 15.56 -31.57 0.83
C LEU A 356 16.62 -32.48 0.20
N ILE A 357 17.29 -32.02 -0.87
CA ILE A 357 18.38 -32.77 -1.51
C ILE A 357 19.54 -33.00 -0.54
N ILE A 358 20.02 -31.97 0.16
CA ILE A 358 21.13 -32.10 1.12
C ILE A 358 20.77 -33.09 2.23
N THR A 359 19.56 -33.00 2.78
CA THR A 359 19.09 -33.89 3.85
C THR A 359 18.98 -35.33 3.34
N LEU A 360 18.50 -35.53 2.12
CA LEU A 360 18.39 -36.85 1.49
C LEU A 360 19.77 -37.45 1.20
N VAL A 361 20.74 -36.64 0.74
CA VAL A 361 22.14 -37.07 0.56
C VAL A 361 22.77 -37.47 1.89
N ILE A 362 22.60 -36.67 2.95
CA ILE A 362 23.10 -37.00 4.30
C ILE A 362 22.46 -38.30 4.80
N ALA A 363 21.15 -38.47 4.62
CA ALA A 363 20.43 -39.69 5.00
C ALA A 363 20.93 -40.91 4.20
N MET A 364 21.19 -40.75 2.90
CA MET A 364 21.76 -41.80 2.04
C MET A 364 23.18 -42.18 2.48
N ILE A 365 24.03 -41.21 2.84
CA ILE A 365 25.36 -41.48 3.40
C ILE A 365 25.24 -42.24 4.71
N TYR A 366 24.33 -41.82 5.60
CA TYR A 366 24.07 -42.52 6.86
C TYR A 366 23.56 -43.94 6.65
N LEU A 367 22.64 -44.14 5.71
CA LEU A 367 22.11 -45.44 5.35
C LEU A 367 23.20 -46.34 4.75
N PHE A 368 24.03 -45.79 3.87
CA PHE A 368 25.15 -46.49 3.28
C PHE A 368 26.17 -46.91 4.33
N GLU A 369 26.55 -46.02 5.27
CA GLU A 369 27.43 -46.37 6.38
C GLU A 369 26.77 -47.37 7.33
N ALA A 370 25.47 -47.27 7.58
CA ALA A 370 24.74 -48.26 8.36
C ALA A 370 24.72 -49.64 7.70
N LEU A 371 24.51 -49.72 6.38
CA LEU A 371 24.59 -50.98 5.64
C LEU A 371 26.02 -51.52 5.60
N ARG A 372 27.02 -50.66 5.31
CA ARG A 372 28.44 -51.01 5.26
C ARG A 372 28.94 -51.58 6.58
N THR A 373 28.50 -51.00 7.70
CA THR A 373 28.88 -51.43 9.05
C THR A 373 27.96 -52.52 9.63
N ARG A 374 27.07 -53.12 8.81
CA ARG A 374 26.08 -54.14 9.21
C ARG A 374 25.25 -53.72 10.43
N GLY A 375 24.68 -52.53 10.34
CA GLY A 375 23.87 -51.94 11.40
C GLY A 375 24.68 -51.65 12.66
N TRP A 376 25.97 -51.31 12.49
CA TRP A 376 26.86 -50.88 13.56
C TRP A 376 27.11 -51.95 14.63
N ARG A 377 26.74 -53.22 14.36
CA ARG A 377 26.81 -54.34 15.31
C ARG A 377 28.23 -54.69 15.79
N HIS A 378 29.26 -54.22 15.08
CA HIS A 378 30.67 -54.49 15.38
C HIS A 378 31.50 -53.24 15.67
N LEU A 379 30.86 -52.07 15.80
CA LEU A 379 31.58 -50.86 16.22
C LEU A 379 31.79 -50.90 17.73
N ALA A 380 33.03 -50.65 18.15
CA ALA A 380 33.38 -50.45 19.55
C ALA A 380 32.54 -49.30 20.12
N LYS A 381 32.09 -49.42 21.39
CA LYS A 381 31.31 -48.36 22.06
C LYS A 381 32.22 -47.19 22.45
N PHE A 382 32.73 -46.49 21.45
CA PHE A 382 33.69 -45.41 21.62
C PHE A 382 33.01 -44.21 22.30
N ASN A 383 33.40 -43.92 23.54
CA ASN A 383 33.00 -42.72 24.26
C ASN A 383 34.10 -41.66 24.16
N PHE A 384 33.83 -40.54 23.47
CA PHE A 384 34.79 -39.44 23.30
C PHE A 384 35.17 -38.75 24.62
N MET A 385 34.35 -38.92 25.67
CA MET A 385 34.58 -38.34 26.99
C MET A 385 35.48 -39.23 27.87
N ASP A 386 35.71 -40.49 27.46
CA ASP A 386 36.62 -41.41 28.16
C ASP A 386 38.00 -41.39 27.49
N VAL A 387 38.99 -40.86 28.20
CA VAL A 387 40.38 -40.76 27.73
C VAL A 387 40.94 -42.13 27.35
N LYS A 388 40.52 -43.22 28.01
CA LYS A 388 40.97 -44.58 27.68
C LYS A 388 40.47 -45.01 26.31
N SER A 389 39.17 -44.81 26.06
CA SER A 389 38.55 -45.04 24.77
C SER A 389 39.23 -44.24 23.66
N VAL A 390 39.56 -42.97 23.91
CA VAL A 390 40.27 -42.09 22.94
C VAL A 390 41.69 -42.59 22.64
N VAL A 391 42.48 -42.96 23.66
CA VAL A 391 43.87 -43.43 23.47
C VAL A 391 43.91 -44.74 22.68
N VAL A 392 43.05 -45.70 23.01
CA VAL A 392 43.03 -46.98 22.30
C VAL A 392 42.41 -46.84 20.90
N GLY A 393 41.39 -45.98 20.75
CA GLY A 393 40.81 -45.67 19.44
C GLY A 393 41.80 -44.95 18.51
N ALA A 394 42.56 -43.98 19.00
CA ALA A 394 43.62 -43.32 18.24
C ALA A 394 44.75 -44.29 17.85
N SER A 395 45.04 -45.27 18.71
CA SER A 395 46.00 -46.34 18.40
C SER A 395 45.45 -47.41 17.45
N SER A 396 44.16 -47.48 17.14
CA SER A 396 43.67 -48.50 16.20
C SER A 396 44.26 -48.37 14.78
N GLY A 397 44.75 -47.17 14.41
CA GLY A 397 45.53 -46.94 13.19
C GLY A 397 47.02 -47.34 13.29
N GLY A 398 47.57 -47.47 14.50
CA GLY A 398 48.92 -47.95 14.79
C GLY A 398 48.82 -49.18 15.69
N SER A 399 48.67 -50.35 15.06
CA SER A 399 48.16 -51.63 15.59
C SER A 399 48.64 -52.12 16.98
N ALA A 400 49.66 -51.53 17.60
CA ALA A 400 50.29 -52.01 18.83
C ALA A 400 49.36 -52.00 20.08
N ILE A 401 48.76 -50.86 20.45
CA ILE A 401 47.98 -50.76 21.71
C ILE A 401 46.63 -51.47 21.56
N ALA A 402 45.99 -51.34 20.39
CA ALA A 402 44.75 -52.04 20.08
C ALA A 402 44.93 -53.57 20.13
N ASN A 403 46.03 -54.10 19.61
CA ASN A 403 46.33 -55.53 19.67
C ASN A 403 46.60 -56.00 21.10
N ARG A 404 47.29 -55.20 21.94
CA ARG A 404 47.52 -55.56 23.35
C ARG A 404 46.24 -55.53 24.18
N ALA A 405 45.38 -54.53 23.96
CA ALA A 405 44.07 -54.50 24.60
C ALA A 405 43.23 -55.74 24.23
N GLN A 406 43.22 -56.14 22.95
CA GLN A 406 42.56 -57.37 22.52
C GLN A 406 43.21 -58.63 23.10
N SER A 407 44.55 -58.69 23.24
CA SER A 407 45.22 -59.86 23.81
C SER A 407 44.89 -60.03 25.30
N MET A 408 44.89 -58.95 26.08
CA MET A 408 44.54 -59.02 27.51
C MET A 408 43.11 -59.51 27.72
N HIS A 409 42.18 -59.11 26.86
CA HIS A 409 40.80 -59.61 26.91
C HIS A 409 40.68 -61.08 26.54
N ARG A 410 41.43 -61.53 25.52
CA ARG A 410 41.52 -62.95 25.17
C ARG A 410 42.11 -63.79 26.30
N GLU A 411 43.12 -63.28 27.00
CA GLU A 411 43.71 -63.91 28.19
C GLU A 411 42.67 -64.06 29.32
N HIS A 412 41.75 -63.10 29.44
CA HIS A 412 40.65 -63.11 30.43
C HIS A 412 39.35 -63.74 29.90
N GLY A 413 39.37 -64.42 28.75
CA GLY A 413 38.20 -65.11 28.18
C GLY A 413 37.06 -64.19 27.75
N SER A 414 37.33 -62.89 27.56
CA SER A 414 36.33 -61.90 27.13
C SER A 414 36.70 -61.29 25.77
N ALA A 415 35.73 -60.76 25.06
CA ALA A 415 36.00 -59.96 23.86
C ALA A 415 36.02 -58.48 24.24
N TRP A 416 36.97 -57.73 23.70
CA TRP A 416 37.06 -56.30 23.97
C TRP A 416 36.01 -55.52 23.18
N TYR A 417 35.15 -54.79 23.89
CA TYR A 417 34.08 -53.97 23.31
C TYR A 417 34.27 -52.46 23.52
N ALA A 418 35.42 -52.05 24.06
CA ALA A 418 35.73 -50.68 24.45
C ALA A 418 34.66 -50.03 25.33
N ALA A 419 34.19 -50.77 26.34
CA ALA A 419 33.24 -50.20 27.30
C ALA A 419 33.99 -49.30 28.30
N GLU A 420 33.35 -48.22 28.75
CA GLU A 420 33.93 -47.29 29.74
C GLU A 420 34.25 -47.97 31.09
N SER A 421 33.48 -48.99 31.45
CA SER A 421 33.66 -49.78 32.68
C SER A 421 34.72 -50.88 32.56
N ASP A 422 35.49 -50.91 31.49
CA ASP A 422 36.46 -51.97 31.20
C ASP A 422 37.72 -51.82 32.07
N SER A 423 37.72 -52.51 33.21
CA SER A 423 38.82 -52.49 34.18
C SER A 423 40.09 -53.14 33.65
N ILE A 424 40.00 -54.04 32.66
CA ILE A 424 41.14 -54.77 32.09
C ILE A 424 41.98 -53.83 31.23
N VAL A 425 41.34 -52.99 30.40
CA VAL A 425 42.07 -51.94 29.65
C VAL A 425 42.66 -50.87 30.58
N GLY A 426 42.02 -50.63 31.73
CA GLY A 426 42.54 -49.73 32.77
C GLY A 426 43.91 -50.13 33.35
N GLN A 427 44.36 -51.37 33.12
CA GLN A 427 45.67 -51.88 33.57
C GLN A 427 46.80 -51.62 32.57
N LEU A 428 46.51 -51.17 31.33
CA LEU A 428 47.53 -50.79 30.36
C LEU A 428 48.34 -49.60 30.90
N ARG A 429 49.60 -49.88 31.26
CA ARG A 429 50.57 -48.85 31.60
C ARG A 429 51.23 -48.36 30.33
N ILE A 430 51.10 -47.07 30.07
CA ILE A 430 51.65 -46.43 28.88
C ILE A 430 52.74 -45.47 29.34
N ARG A 431 53.91 -45.56 28.73
CA ARG A 431 55.04 -44.66 29.00
C ARG A 431 55.39 -43.89 27.74
N LEU A 432 55.60 -42.58 27.88
CA LEU A 432 56.16 -41.74 26.84
C LEU A 432 57.68 -41.93 26.86
N SER A 433 58.24 -42.41 25.78
CA SER A 433 59.69 -42.55 25.61
C SER A 433 60.15 -41.69 24.45
N ARG A 434 61.33 -41.09 24.61
CA ARG A 434 61.92 -40.23 23.59
C ARG A 434 62.70 -41.12 22.62
N SER A 435 62.16 -41.33 21.42
CA SER A 435 62.87 -42.03 20.35
C SER A 435 63.95 -41.11 19.79
N SER A 436 65.16 -41.63 19.59
CA SER A 436 66.35 -40.83 19.27
C SER A 436 66.33 -40.20 17.87
N GLU A 437 65.41 -40.59 16.99
CA GLU A 437 65.36 -40.04 15.62
C GLU A 437 64.00 -39.44 15.19
N GLU A 438 62.87 -39.69 15.87
CA GLU A 438 61.54 -39.21 15.38
C GLU A 438 60.57 -38.67 16.45
N GLY A 439 61.05 -38.27 17.63
CA GLY A 439 60.23 -37.58 18.64
C GLY A 439 59.67 -38.48 19.76
N ILE A 440 58.64 -38.02 20.45
CA ILE A 440 58.06 -38.71 21.62
C ILE A 440 57.14 -39.83 21.13
N ALA A 441 57.51 -41.08 21.42
CA ALA A 441 56.74 -42.26 21.11
C ALA A 441 55.99 -42.78 22.35
N ILE A 442 54.80 -43.34 22.12
CA ILE A 442 53.99 -43.98 23.14
C ILE A 442 54.39 -45.47 23.18
N ILE A 443 54.94 -45.95 24.29
CA ILE A 443 55.36 -47.35 24.46
C ILE A 443 54.52 -48.02 25.56
N ILE A 444 54.17 -49.29 25.38
CA ILE A 444 53.51 -50.12 26.39
C ILE A 444 54.56 -50.54 27.42
N ALA A 445 54.34 -50.24 28.69
CA ALA A 445 55.23 -50.62 29.78
C ALA A 445 54.77 -51.95 30.38
N GLU A 446 55.48 -53.04 30.05
CA GLU A 446 55.34 -54.32 30.76
C GLU A 446 56.32 -54.38 31.93
N ASP A 447 55.91 -55.03 33.02
CA ASP A 447 56.66 -55.14 34.25
C ASP A 447 58.04 -55.80 34.02
N GLY A 448 59.05 -54.97 33.74
CA GLY A 448 60.47 -55.30 33.88
C GLY A 448 61.28 -55.59 32.61
N ASN A 449 60.70 -55.70 31.41
CA ASN A 449 61.48 -55.92 30.18
C ASN A 449 61.03 -54.99 29.03
N GLU A 450 62.00 -54.26 28.46
CA GLU A 450 61.79 -53.39 27.30
C GLU A 450 61.56 -54.22 26.03
N VAL A 451 60.34 -54.18 25.48
CA VAL A 451 60.09 -54.61 24.09
C VAL A 451 60.12 -53.37 23.22
N SER A 452 61.29 -53.06 22.66
CA SER A 452 61.42 -52.06 21.59
C SER A 452 60.86 -52.64 20.29
N LEU A 453 59.71 -52.14 19.85
CA LEU A 453 59.13 -52.49 18.56
C LEU A 453 59.75 -51.61 17.47
N GLN A 454 60.54 -52.21 16.58
CA GLN A 454 61.01 -51.56 15.35
C GLN A 454 59.82 -51.10 14.51
N ALA A 455 59.87 -49.83 14.09
CA ALA A 455 58.94 -49.28 13.12
C ALA A 455 59.05 -50.06 11.79
N PRO A 456 57.93 -50.42 11.13
CA PRO A 456 57.98 -51.01 9.80
C PRO A 456 58.54 -49.99 8.81
N SER A 457 59.49 -50.43 7.99
CA SER A 457 60.11 -49.65 6.92
C SER A 457 59.06 -49.00 6.04
N THR A 458 59.12 -47.68 5.93
CA THR A 458 58.39 -46.86 4.96
C THR A 458 58.73 -47.29 3.54
N GLN A 459 57.90 -48.15 2.93
CA GLN A 459 57.88 -48.31 1.48
C GLN A 459 57.33 -47.01 0.87
N ARG A 460 58.22 -46.22 0.29
CA ARG A 460 57.86 -45.11 -0.61
C ARG A 460 57.00 -45.66 -1.74
N LEU A 461 55.71 -45.33 -1.71
CA LEU A 461 54.88 -45.34 -2.91
C LEU A 461 55.39 -44.21 -3.82
N GLN A 462 56.11 -44.59 -4.88
CA GLN A 462 56.29 -43.76 -6.07
C GLN A 462 54.90 -43.51 -6.66
N VAL A 463 54.44 -42.25 -6.60
CA VAL A 463 53.32 -41.78 -7.40
C VAL A 463 53.90 -41.28 -8.71
N ASP A 464 53.51 -41.95 -9.79
CA ASP A 464 53.89 -41.64 -11.16
C ASP A 464 53.07 -40.42 -11.65
N ASP A 465 53.76 -39.45 -12.24
CA ASP A 465 53.22 -38.20 -12.77
C ASP A 465 52.59 -38.44 -14.15
N THR A 466 51.26 -38.35 -14.27
CA THR A 466 50.59 -38.02 -15.55
C THR A 466 49.32 -37.17 -15.38
N ALA A 467 49.52 -35.84 -15.46
CA ALA A 467 48.68 -34.82 -16.15
C ALA A 467 47.25 -34.45 -15.63
N PRO A 468 46.68 -33.30 -16.06
CA PRO A 468 47.19 -31.93 -15.93
C PRO A 468 46.18 -30.94 -15.29
N LEU A 469 46.70 -29.76 -14.94
CA LEU A 469 46.04 -28.61 -14.32
C LEU A 469 44.88 -27.99 -15.13
N VAL A 470 43.77 -27.70 -14.44
CA VAL A 470 42.80 -26.63 -14.76
C VAL A 470 42.49 -25.93 -13.43
N GLY A 471 42.96 -24.71 -13.20
CA GLY A 471 42.13 -23.52 -13.43
C GLY A 471 42.17 -22.63 -12.19
N ARG A 472 43.14 -21.71 -12.17
CA ARG A 472 43.31 -20.64 -11.19
C ARG A 472 42.17 -19.63 -11.39
N LEU A 473 41.35 -19.38 -10.38
CA LEU A 473 40.36 -18.30 -10.41
C LEU A 473 40.74 -17.24 -9.38
N ASP A 474 40.97 -16.05 -9.92
CA ASP A 474 41.40 -14.83 -9.27
C ASP A 474 40.41 -14.34 -8.22
N ARG A 475 41.00 -13.75 -7.19
CA ARG A 475 40.32 -13.06 -6.10
C ARG A 475 40.53 -11.56 -6.31
N SER A 476 39.59 -10.91 -6.97
CA SER A 476 39.44 -9.46 -6.90
C SER A 476 38.01 -9.08 -7.30
N ILE A 477 37.31 -8.41 -6.38
CA ILE A 477 36.48 -7.21 -6.55
C ILE A 477 35.49 -7.17 -5.37
N LEU A 478 35.83 -6.32 -4.41
CA LEU A 478 34.90 -5.65 -3.49
C LEU A 478 35.00 -4.17 -3.85
N THR A 479 33.96 -3.67 -4.49
CA THR A 479 33.44 -2.29 -4.42
C THR A 479 31.94 -2.42 -4.44
#